data_AF-A0A817L6A6-F1
#
_entry.id   AF-A0A817L6A6-F1
#
_cell.length_a   1.000
_cell.length_b   1.000
_cell.length_c   1.000
_cell.angle_alpha   90.00
_cell.angle_beta   90.00
_cell.angle_gamma   90.00
#
_symmetry.space_group_name_H-M   'P 1'
#
loop_
_entity.id
_entity.type
_entity.pdbx_description
1 polymer ?
#
loop_
_entity_poly.entity_id
_entity_poly.type
_entity_poly.pdbx_seq_one_letter_code
_entity_poly.pdbx_strand_id
1 'polypeptide(L)'
;MSEESNASGLQSTTMIRSVTKKMFYTQVGLLILFSITIIILSSIALSILINHINSRDADKSLDNNELLSFSNQIKIDDLIYHLKQLQIIADQSNGTRAIGTPGFDGTLNYIIEQLEQHTNLIVRHEYFTLKNCAVQGTPQLQSQINGFIENHTHLIDFAHILFTPGANFDSFVRLISIPNLGCEDSDWMNISVTDAIVLVKRGVCTFPDKTQLAEKYRAKGLLMYNDGAASDRFQTVRYVRSHLNATIPGYFLSYYLGMKLVNAISNSSTNTSIKMIFDVRDAEIGNICADTPTGNKAATIVVGAHSDGVLDGSGINDNGSGSVGILVLALNLARLFEMTSLNYAQFLYRVRFCWWGAEEVGLLGSIYHVEQASLPTATIENGRLQDYLVYFNYDMLASPNSNFGILDSISIPPETPNKTLPGTNRITNLFQQWFNEQKLPWTRSGIGGGSDFVPFLTGGIASGGVNTGAGGLKSATERDQYADLLGTGNSGLANVAYDSCYHQQCDRINNVNPFAYEKVVKAAAYAIEYMGRLNDLENWLYPQGRVQNLNSFNKKHIYNIHYDSDLF
;
A
#
# COMPACT_ATOMS: atom_id res chain seq x y z
N MET A 1 -92.38 77.01 -61.99
CA MET A 1 -91.91 75.91 -62.86
C MET A 1 -90.42 76.15 -63.02
N SER A 2 -89.49 75.31 -62.62
CA SER A 2 -89.45 73.90 -62.19
C SER A 2 -87.99 73.64 -61.73
N GLU A 3 -87.78 72.64 -60.85
CA GLU A 3 -86.66 71.66 -60.84
C GLU A 3 -85.22 72.19 -61.05
N GLU A 4 -84.24 72.11 -60.14
CA GLU A 4 -83.49 70.95 -59.60
C GLU A 4 -82.41 71.58 -58.67
N SER A 5 -82.05 71.04 -57.51
CA SER A 5 -81.03 69.99 -57.42
C SER A 5 -80.89 69.54 -55.96
N ASN A 6 -81.03 68.23 -55.78
CA ASN A 6 -80.97 67.51 -54.53
C ASN A 6 -79.77 66.56 -54.63
N ALA A 7 -78.55 67.01 -54.29
CA ALA A 7 -77.36 66.15 -54.34
C ALA A 7 -76.18 66.72 -53.53
N SER A 8 -76.26 66.78 -52.21
CA SER A 8 -75.04 66.99 -51.38
C SER A 8 -75.09 66.34 -49.98
N GLY A 9 -76.17 65.66 -49.61
CA GLY A 9 -76.35 65.11 -48.25
C GLY A 9 -75.88 63.67 -48.01
N LEU A 10 -75.58 62.87 -49.06
CA LEU A 10 -75.36 61.41 -48.89
C LEU A 10 -73.90 60.92 -48.96
N GLN A 11 -72.92 61.78 -49.27
CA GLN A 11 -71.50 61.36 -49.29
C GLN A 11 -70.75 61.63 -47.98
N SER A 12 -71.24 62.50 -47.10
CA SER A 12 -70.52 62.87 -45.86
C SER A 12 -70.72 61.87 -44.71
N THR A 13 -71.89 61.24 -44.60
CA THR A 13 -72.23 60.29 -43.52
C THR A 13 -71.60 58.90 -43.71
N THR A 14 -71.28 58.50 -44.94
CA THR A 14 -70.63 57.21 -45.25
C THR A 14 -69.12 57.25 -44.98
N MET A 15 -68.48 58.41 -45.16
CA MET A 15 -67.04 58.56 -44.90
C MET A 15 -66.71 58.59 -43.40
N ILE A 16 -67.54 59.25 -42.58
CA ILE A 16 -67.34 59.36 -41.12
C ILE A 16 -67.52 58.00 -40.42
N ARG A 17 -68.48 57.16 -40.85
CA ARG A 17 -68.68 55.79 -40.33
C ARG A 17 -67.55 54.82 -40.70
N SER A 18 -66.90 55.04 -41.84
CA SER A 18 -65.75 54.24 -42.30
C SER A 18 -64.50 54.53 -41.44
N VAL A 19 -64.23 55.81 -41.17
CA VAL A 19 -63.07 56.25 -40.37
C VAL A 19 -63.19 55.82 -38.90
N THR A 20 -64.38 55.91 -38.29
CA THR A 20 -64.60 55.47 -36.89
C THR A 20 -64.49 53.94 -36.72
N LYS A 21 -64.97 53.14 -37.66
CA LYS A 21 -64.75 51.67 -37.64
C LYS A 21 -63.27 51.34 -37.77
N LYS A 22 -62.54 52.01 -38.67
CA LYS A 22 -61.10 51.76 -38.88
C LYS A 22 -60.27 52.11 -37.64
N MET A 23 -60.61 53.19 -36.93
CA MET A 23 -60.00 53.56 -35.64
C MET A 23 -60.33 52.56 -34.52
N PHE A 24 -61.57 52.07 -34.45
CA PHE A 24 -61.96 51.05 -33.45
C PHE A 24 -61.20 49.73 -33.65
N TYR A 25 -61.11 49.25 -34.89
CA TYR A 25 -60.35 48.02 -35.19
C TYR A 25 -58.85 48.16 -34.97
N THR A 26 -58.27 49.35 -35.17
CA THR A 26 -56.85 49.59 -34.85
C THR A 26 -56.60 49.62 -33.34
N GLN A 27 -57.49 50.23 -32.56
CA GLN A 27 -57.37 50.22 -31.09
C GLN A 27 -57.55 48.82 -30.49
N VAL A 28 -58.53 48.04 -30.98
CA VAL A 28 -58.72 46.65 -30.57
C VAL A 28 -57.52 45.78 -31.01
N GLY A 29 -57.00 45.99 -32.22
CA GLY A 29 -55.80 45.31 -32.70
C GLY A 29 -54.57 45.59 -31.85
N LEU A 30 -54.35 46.84 -31.44
CA LEU A 30 -53.27 47.25 -30.53
C LEU A 30 -53.42 46.64 -29.13
N LEU A 31 -54.63 46.59 -28.58
CA LEU A 31 -54.90 45.95 -27.28
C LEU A 31 -54.64 44.44 -27.31
N ILE A 32 -55.02 43.76 -28.41
CA ILE A 32 -54.74 42.34 -28.60
C ILE A 32 -53.22 42.11 -28.72
N LEU A 33 -52.52 42.93 -29.52
CA LEU A 33 -51.06 42.83 -29.67
C LEU A 33 -50.33 43.05 -28.34
N PHE A 34 -50.77 44.03 -27.55
CA PHE A 34 -50.25 44.33 -26.22
C PHE A 34 -50.50 43.18 -25.24
N SER A 35 -51.69 42.57 -25.29
CA SER A 35 -52.02 41.40 -24.45
C SER A 35 -51.17 40.18 -24.82
N ILE A 36 -50.97 39.92 -26.12
CA ILE A 36 -50.11 38.83 -26.59
C ILE A 36 -48.66 39.06 -26.16
N THR A 37 -48.15 40.29 -26.25
CA THR A 37 -46.77 40.60 -25.83
C THR A 37 -46.60 40.43 -24.33
N ILE A 38 -47.58 40.80 -23.50
CA ILE A 38 -47.53 40.55 -22.05
C ILE A 38 -47.51 39.05 -21.74
N ILE A 39 -48.30 38.23 -22.45
CA ILE A 39 -48.32 36.77 -22.28
C ILE A 39 -46.96 36.16 -22.67
N ILE A 40 -46.36 36.63 -23.76
CA ILE A 40 -45.03 36.18 -24.19
C ILE A 40 -43.95 36.58 -23.16
N LEU A 41 -43.98 37.83 -22.69
CA LEU A 41 -43.00 38.29 -21.69
C LEU A 41 -43.14 37.57 -20.35
N SER A 42 -44.37 37.31 -19.91
CA SER A 42 -44.63 36.56 -18.67
C SER A 42 -44.24 35.09 -18.77
N SER A 43 -44.47 34.44 -19.92
CA SER A 43 -44.01 33.06 -20.15
C SER A 43 -42.48 32.96 -20.22
N ILE A 44 -41.79 33.94 -20.83
CA ILE A 44 -40.33 34.01 -20.81
C ILE A 44 -39.80 34.22 -19.38
N ALA A 45 -40.39 35.15 -18.62
CA ALA A 45 -40.00 35.41 -17.23
C ALA A 45 -40.21 34.17 -16.34
N LEU A 46 -41.32 33.44 -16.52
CA LEU A 46 -41.60 32.21 -15.81
C LEU A 46 -40.61 31.11 -16.18
N SER A 47 -40.24 30.98 -17.46
CA SER A 47 -39.23 30.03 -17.93
C SER A 47 -37.84 30.32 -17.35
N ILE A 48 -37.45 31.59 -17.28
CA ILE A 48 -36.20 32.02 -16.64
C ILE A 48 -36.21 31.70 -15.14
N LEU A 49 -37.33 31.96 -14.46
CA LEU A 49 -37.49 31.66 -13.03
C LEU A 49 -37.41 30.15 -12.76
N ILE A 50 -38.08 29.33 -13.57
CA ILE A 50 -38.03 27.86 -13.46
C ILE A 50 -36.61 27.35 -13.70
N ASN A 51 -35.90 27.87 -14.73
CA ASN A 51 -34.50 27.51 -14.96
C ASN A 51 -33.59 27.92 -13.80
N HIS A 52 -33.83 29.09 -13.17
CA HIS A 52 -33.04 29.55 -12.04
C HIS A 52 -33.30 28.73 -10.75
N ILE A 53 -34.54 28.26 -10.56
CA ILE A 53 -34.89 27.35 -9.46
C ILE A 53 -34.25 25.99 -9.70
N ASN A 54 -34.40 25.42 -10.91
CA ASN A 54 -33.80 24.14 -11.27
C ASN A 54 -32.27 24.17 -11.17
N SER A 55 -31.63 25.29 -11.55
CA SER A 55 -30.17 25.44 -11.40
C SER A 55 -29.75 25.51 -9.93
N ARG A 56 -30.53 26.17 -9.07
CA ARG A 56 -30.25 26.25 -7.63
C ARG A 56 -30.43 24.90 -6.92
N ASP A 57 -31.43 24.12 -7.30
CA ASP A 57 -31.63 22.78 -6.74
C ASP A 57 -30.57 21.80 -7.25
N ALA A 58 -30.15 21.92 -8.51
CA ALA A 58 -29.01 21.18 -9.05
C ALA A 58 -27.70 21.53 -8.32
N ASP A 59 -27.43 22.83 -8.10
CA ASP A 59 -26.25 23.33 -7.38
C ASP A 59 -26.24 22.83 -5.93
N LYS A 60 -27.36 22.91 -5.21
CA LYS A 60 -27.50 22.32 -3.86
C LYS A 60 -27.35 20.79 -3.85
N SER A 61 -27.78 20.10 -4.89
CA SER A 61 -27.63 18.63 -4.99
C SER A 61 -26.19 18.21 -5.28
N LEU A 62 -25.45 19.01 -6.07
CA LEU A 62 -24.02 18.84 -6.33
C LEU A 62 -23.22 19.13 -5.06
N ASP A 63 -23.50 20.23 -4.38
CA ASP A 63 -22.83 20.65 -3.14
C ASP A 63 -23.05 19.63 -2.01
N ASN A 64 -24.28 19.09 -1.87
CA ASN A 64 -24.57 18.00 -0.94
C ASN A 64 -23.91 16.67 -1.33
N ASN A 65 -23.88 16.31 -2.62
CA ASN A 65 -23.21 15.07 -3.06
C ASN A 65 -21.68 15.15 -2.93
N GLU A 66 -21.10 16.34 -3.13
CA GLU A 66 -19.67 16.56 -2.96
C GLU A 66 -19.28 16.47 -1.48
N LEU A 67 -20.04 17.11 -0.57
CA LEU A 67 -19.87 16.99 0.89
C LEU A 67 -20.01 15.55 1.41
N LEU A 68 -20.73 14.69 0.70
CA LEU A 68 -20.98 13.28 1.05
C LEU A 68 -20.00 12.29 0.44
N SER A 69 -19.08 12.72 -0.44
CA SER A 69 -18.08 11.82 -1.01
C SER A 69 -17.19 11.19 0.07
N PHE A 70 -16.77 9.96 -0.17
CA PHE A 70 -15.93 9.21 0.78
C PHE A 70 -14.60 9.93 1.03
N SER A 71 -13.99 10.48 -0.04
CA SER A 71 -12.77 11.29 0.06
C SER A 71 -12.94 12.52 0.96
N ASN A 72 -14.11 13.15 0.99
CA ASN A 72 -14.31 14.34 1.83
C ASN A 72 -14.47 14.03 3.32
N GLN A 73 -14.70 12.75 3.68
CA GLN A 73 -14.73 12.30 5.07
C GLN A 73 -13.33 12.09 5.67
N ILE A 74 -12.29 12.01 4.84
CA ILE A 74 -10.93 11.83 5.33
C ILE A 74 -10.40 13.15 5.89
N LYS A 75 -10.04 13.14 7.18
CA LYS A 75 -9.46 14.28 7.90
C LYS A 75 -8.07 13.92 8.42
N ILE A 76 -7.15 14.87 8.28
CA ILE A 76 -5.77 14.68 8.75
C ILE A 76 -5.68 14.51 10.27
N ASP A 77 -6.58 15.14 11.03
CA ASP A 77 -6.59 15.02 12.49
C ASP A 77 -6.87 13.58 12.95
N ASP A 78 -7.80 12.88 12.29
CA ASP A 78 -8.10 11.46 12.58
C ASP A 78 -6.89 10.59 12.27
N LEU A 79 -6.27 10.80 11.10
CA LEU A 79 -5.07 10.08 10.68
C LEU A 79 -3.90 10.27 11.66
N ILE A 80 -3.63 11.51 12.09
CA ILE A 80 -2.57 11.80 13.06
C ILE A 80 -2.92 11.28 14.46
N TYR A 81 -4.20 11.29 14.86
CA TYR A 81 -4.64 10.74 16.13
C TYR A 81 -4.32 9.24 16.24
N HIS A 82 -4.71 8.46 15.23
CA HIS A 82 -4.45 7.02 15.21
C HIS A 82 -2.95 6.70 15.06
N LEU A 83 -2.19 7.47 14.26
CA LEU A 83 -0.72 7.32 14.17
C LEU A 83 -0.03 7.54 15.52
N LYS A 84 -0.49 8.51 16.31
CA LYS A 84 0.03 8.73 17.67
C LYS A 84 -0.22 7.53 18.59
N GLN A 85 -1.32 6.79 18.41
CA GLN A 85 -1.54 5.56 19.18
C GLN A 85 -0.53 4.48 18.81
N LEU A 86 -0.22 4.30 17.52
CA LEU A 86 0.85 3.39 17.09
C LEU A 86 2.23 3.81 17.62
N GLN A 87 2.52 5.12 17.69
CA GLN A 87 3.74 5.63 18.32
C GLN A 87 3.81 5.30 19.81
N ILE A 88 2.69 5.43 20.55
CA ILE A 88 2.63 5.08 21.97
C ILE A 88 2.90 3.58 22.16
N ILE A 89 2.28 2.73 21.34
CA ILE A 89 2.48 1.28 21.36
C ILE A 89 3.96 0.93 21.11
N ALA A 90 4.58 1.57 20.11
CA ALA A 90 6.00 1.38 19.82
C ALA A 90 6.88 1.82 21.00
N ASP A 91 6.65 3.00 21.57
CA ASP A 91 7.45 3.54 22.68
C ASP A 91 7.35 2.67 23.94
N GLN A 92 6.18 2.08 24.20
CA GLN A 92 5.97 1.12 25.28
C GLN A 92 6.61 -0.26 25.02
N SER A 93 7.07 -0.50 23.78
CA SER A 93 7.57 -1.79 23.28
C SER A 93 9.00 -1.68 22.76
N ASN A 94 9.87 -0.96 23.47
CA ASN A 94 11.27 -0.72 23.11
C ASN A 94 11.47 0.03 21.78
N GLY A 95 10.51 0.86 21.40
CA GLY A 95 10.58 1.71 20.22
C GLY A 95 10.26 1.01 18.91
N THR A 96 9.66 -0.19 18.92
CA THR A 96 9.36 -0.99 17.72
C THR A 96 7.95 -1.61 17.76
N ARG A 97 7.42 -1.92 16.57
CA ARG A 97 6.19 -2.69 16.34
C ARG A 97 6.47 -3.97 15.52
N ALA A 98 7.72 -4.43 15.50
CA ALA A 98 8.12 -5.61 14.74
C ALA A 98 7.50 -6.90 15.24
N ILE A 99 7.36 -7.86 14.34
CA ILE A 99 6.82 -9.18 14.67
C ILE A 99 7.55 -9.84 15.85
N GLY A 100 6.81 -10.60 16.66
CA GLY A 100 7.35 -11.27 17.85
C GLY A 100 7.65 -10.34 19.03
N THR A 101 7.34 -9.03 18.92
CA THR A 101 7.45 -8.05 20.00
C THR A 101 6.06 -7.68 20.55
N PRO A 102 5.98 -7.17 21.81
CA PRO A 102 4.73 -6.62 22.34
C PRO A 102 4.12 -5.49 21.50
N GLY A 103 4.93 -4.78 20.70
CA GLY A 103 4.46 -3.66 19.88
C GLY A 103 3.64 -4.12 18.67
N PHE A 104 3.98 -5.29 18.11
CA PHE A 104 3.17 -5.91 17.06
C PHE A 104 1.81 -6.35 17.60
N ASP A 105 1.80 -7.11 18.71
CA ASP A 105 0.57 -7.56 19.36
C ASP A 105 -0.31 -6.37 19.78
N GLY A 106 0.31 -5.32 20.33
CA GLY A 106 -0.37 -4.08 20.69
C GLY A 106 -0.99 -3.37 19.47
N THR A 107 -0.32 -3.39 18.33
CA THR A 107 -0.83 -2.81 17.08
C THR A 107 -2.05 -3.58 16.58
N LEU A 108 -1.99 -4.91 16.54
CA LEU A 108 -3.13 -5.75 16.12
C LEU A 108 -4.32 -5.54 17.05
N ASN A 109 -4.09 -5.58 18.37
CA ASN A 109 -5.15 -5.37 19.36
C ASN A 109 -5.80 -4.00 19.19
N TYR A 110 -5.02 -2.95 18.99
CA TYR A 110 -5.54 -1.61 18.73
C TYR A 110 -6.44 -1.56 17.50
N ILE A 111 -6.00 -2.14 16.38
CA ILE A 111 -6.79 -2.19 15.14
C ILE A 111 -8.09 -2.96 15.36
N ILE A 112 -8.04 -4.14 15.98
CA ILE A 112 -9.22 -4.96 16.29
C ILE A 112 -10.20 -4.17 17.16
N GLU A 113 -9.73 -3.57 18.24
CA GLU A 113 -10.57 -2.78 19.15
C GLU A 113 -11.26 -1.62 18.43
N GLN A 114 -10.53 -0.89 17.57
CA GLN A 114 -11.13 0.21 16.80
C GLN A 114 -12.22 -0.29 15.85
N LEU A 115 -12.00 -1.42 15.18
CA LEU A 115 -12.98 -2.00 14.26
C LEU A 115 -14.22 -2.50 15.00
N GLU A 116 -14.05 -3.28 16.06
CA GLU A 116 -15.16 -3.90 16.80
C GLU A 116 -15.99 -2.89 17.59
N GLN A 117 -15.38 -1.84 18.13
CA GLN A 117 -16.07 -0.86 18.98
C GLN A 117 -16.72 0.29 18.19
N HIS A 118 -16.23 0.59 16.99
CA HIS A 118 -16.64 1.78 16.24
C HIS A 118 -17.25 1.47 14.87
N THR A 119 -17.40 0.20 14.50
CA THR A 119 -18.00 -0.20 13.24
C THR A 119 -18.92 -1.42 13.37
N ASN A 120 -19.70 -1.67 12.32
CA ASN A 120 -20.44 -2.91 12.11
C ASN A 120 -19.73 -3.86 11.11
N LEU A 121 -18.44 -3.63 10.84
CA LEU A 121 -17.67 -4.48 9.93
C LEU A 121 -17.50 -5.88 10.55
N ILE A 122 -17.46 -6.89 9.69
CA ILE A 122 -17.28 -8.28 10.13
C ILE A 122 -15.77 -8.55 10.22
N VAL A 123 -15.24 -8.48 11.45
CA VAL A 123 -13.82 -8.72 11.74
C VAL A 123 -13.49 -10.21 11.66
N ARG A 124 -12.34 -10.51 11.06
CA ARG A 124 -11.79 -11.85 10.84
C ARG A 124 -10.33 -11.85 11.24
N HIS A 125 -9.91 -12.96 11.81
CA HIS A 125 -8.55 -13.18 12.25
C HIS A 125 -8.00 -14.40 11.53
N GLU A 126 -6.80 -14.27 11.00
CA GLU A 126 -6.07 -15.35 10.37
C GLU A 126 -4.68 -15.41 11.01
N TYR A 127 -4.38 -16.52 11.68
CA TYR A 127 -3.11 -16.71 12.38
C TYR A 127 -2.29 -17.82 11.73
N PHE A 128 -0.97 -17.64 11.73
CA PHE A 128 0.00 -18.66 11.30
C PHE A 128 1.27 -18.58 12.14
N THR A 129 2.02 -19.68 12.21
CA THR A 129 3.23 -19.75 13.03
C THR A 129 4.48 -19.63 12.17
N LEU A 130 5.36 -18.69 12.51
CA LEU A 130 6.71 -18.60 11.97
C LEU A 130 7.70 -19.24 12.92
N LYS A 131 8.45 -20.22 12.40
CA LYS A 131 9.45 -20.94 13.19
C LYS A 131 10.71 -20.13 13.38
N ASN A 132 11.34 -20.26 14.54
CA ASN A 132 12.65 -19.66 14.83
C ASN A 132 12.71 -18.15 14.50
N CYS A 133 11.64 -17.43 14.83
CA CYS A 133 11.46 -16.05 14.41
C CYS A 133 11.98 -15.05 15.43
N ALA A 134 11.71 -15.29 16.73
CA ALA A 134 12.04 -14.34 17.79
C ALA A 134 13.24 -14.84 18.60
N VAL A 135 14.29 -14.03 18.67
CA VAL A 135 15.47 -14.31 19.51
C VAL A 135 15.12 -14.16 20.99
N GLN A 136 15.62 -15.09 21.79
CA GLN A 136 15.55 -15.02 23.25
C GLN A 136 16.91 -14.68 23.86
N GLY A 137 16.92 -13.73 24.78
CA GLY A 137 18.14 -13.28 25.45
C GLY A 137 19.09 -12.55 24.49
N THR A 138 20.39 -12.58 24.82
CA THR A 138 21.43 -11.94 24.01
C THR A 138 22.26 -13.00 23.28
N PRO A 139 22.23 -13.03 21.93
CA PRO A 139 23.10 -13.90 21.14
C PRO A 139 24.58 -13.73 21.52
N GLN A 140 25.31 -14.84 21.52
CA GLN A 140 26.74 -14.88 21.85
C GLN A 140 27.54 -15.49 20.70
N LEU A 141 28.69 -14.88 20.42
CA LEU A 141 29.68 -15.35 19.46
C LEU A 141 31.08 -15.18 20.03
N GLN A 142 31.87 -16.25 20.01
CA GLN A 142 33.30 -16.20 20.32
C GLN A 142 34.10 -16.84 19.19
N SER A 143 35.28 -16.29 18.91
CA SER A 143 36.27 -16.92 18.05
C SER A 143 37.49 -17.34 18.86
N GLN A 144 38.05 -18.50 18.53
CA GLN A 144 39.35 -18.91 19.01
C GLN A 144 40.32 -19.04 17.83
N ILE A 145 41.41 -18.26 17.87
CA ILE A 145 42.49 -18.29 16.89
C ILE A 145 43.79 -18.59 17.65
N ASN A 146 44.43 -19.73 17.38
CA ASN A 146 45.66 -20.16 18.07
C ASN A 146 45.55 -20.19 19.59
N GLY A 147 44.38 -20.58 20.11
CA GLY A 147 44.11 -20.63 21.55
C GLY A 147 43.68 -19.30 22.17
N PHE A 148 43.86 -18.17 21.47
CA PHE A 148 43.36 -16.86 21.93
C PHE A 148 41.86 -16.76 21.67
N ILE A 149 41.10 -16.52 22.73
CA ILE A 149 39.64 -16.38 22.69
C ILE A 149 39.26 -14.91 22.67
N GLU A 150 38.35 -14.56 21.77
CA GLU A 150 37.78 -13.23 21.65
C GLU A 150 36.26 -13.28 21.64
N ASN A 151 35.64 -12.40 22.43
CA ASN A 151 34.20 -12.19 22.45
C ASN A 151 33.83 -11.12 21.43
N HIS A 152 32.76 -11.36 20.69
CA HIS A 152 32.23 -10.41 19.71
C HIS A 152 30.98 -9.72 20.23
N THR A 153 30.70 -8.52 19.75
CA THR A 153 29.57 -7.70 20.20
C THR A 153 28.39 -7.86 19.25
N HIS A 154 27.23 -8.27 19.80
CA HIS A 154 26.00 -8.41 19.02
C HIS A 154 25.57 -7.06 18.43
N LEU A 155 25.10 -7.07 17.18
CA LEU A 155 24.68 -5.93 16.35
C LEU A 155 25.80 -4.93 15.99
N ILE A 156 27.06 -5.26 16.29
CA ILE A 156 28.25 -4.56 15.81
C ILE A 156 29.09 -5.53 14.97
N ASP A 157 29.44 -6.66 15.55
CA ASP A 157 30.28 -7.67 14.93
C ASP A 157 29.47 -8.78 14.26
N PHE A 158 28.31 -9.12 14.84
CA PHE A 158 27.40 -10.15 14.32
C PHE A 158 25.93 -9.90 14.64
N ALA A 159 25.03 -10.42 13.81
CA ALA A 159 23.58 -10.46 14.03
C ALA A 159 23.02 -11.84 13.67
N HIS A 160 21.88 -12.21 14.24
CA HIS A 160 21.22 -13.48 13.92
C HIS A 160 20.63 -13.51 12.50
N ILE A 161 20.72 -14.67 11.85
CA ILE A 161 20.00 -14.93 10.60
C ILE A 161 18.59 -15.44 10.97
N LEU A 162 17.57 -14.72 10.52
CA LEU A 162 16.16 -15.07 10.74
C LEU A 162 15.84 -16.46 10.18
N PHE A 163 14.94 -17.15 10.88
CA PHE A 163 14.44 -18.50 10.56
C PHE A 163 15.45 -19.64 10.72
N THR A 164 16.69 -19.36 11.15
CA THR A 164 17.65 -20.40 11.54
C THR A 164 17.39 -20.87 12.98
N PRO A 165 17.55 -22.17 13.29
CA PRO A 165 17.39 -22.67 14.65
C PRO A 165 18.44 -22.07 15.60
N GLY A 166 18.15 -22.12 16.89
CA GLY A 166 19.09 -21.74 17.92
C GLY A 166 20.34 -22.62 17.92
N ALA A 167 21.41 -22.12 18.52
CA ALA A 167 22.64 -22.86 18.73
C ALA A 167 22.94 -22.97 20.22
N ASN A 168 23.40 -24.14 20.65
CA ASN A 168 24.10 -24.31 21.91
C ASN A 168 25.44 -25.03 21.69
N PHE A 169 26.34 -24.38 20.97
CA PHE A 169 27.69 -24.91 20.79
C PHE A 169 28.53 -24.54 22.01
N ASP A 170 28.45 -25.35 23.07
CA ASP A 170 29.18 -25.10 24.32
C ASP A 170 30.70 -25.24 24.17
N SER A 171 31.14 -26.00 23.17
CA SER A 171 32.54 -26.17 22.76
C SER A 171 32.84 -25.47 21.45
N PHE A 172 34.10 -25.09 21.24
CA PHE A 172 34.56 -24.51 19.98
C PHE A 172 34.45 -25.53 18.84
N VAL A 173 33.80 -25.12 17.75
CA VAL A 173 33.63 -25.90 16.52
C VAL A 173 34.57 -25.34 15.45
N ARG A 174 35.24 -26.22 14.70
CA ARG A 174 36.14 -25.82 13.60
C ARG A 174 35.42 -24.89 12.62
N LEU A 175 36.09 -23.82 12.22
CA LEU A 175 35.62 -22.88 11.19
C LEU A 175 36.28 -23.18 9.85
N ILE A 176 35.51 -23.17 8.76
CA ILE A 176 35.99 -23.37 7.39
C ILE A 176 35.49 -22.23 6.52
N SER A 177 36.38 -21.60 5.76
CA SER A 177 35.99 -20.61 4.74
C SER A 177 35.60 -21.32 3.45
N ILE A 178 34.43 -20.99 2.90
CA ILE A 178 34.03 -21.43 1.57
C ILE A 178 34.64 -20.48 0.52
N PRO A 179 35.25 -21.00 -0.56
CA PRO A 179 35.86 -20.20 -1.60
C PRO A 179 34.82 -19.43 -2.41
N ASN A 180 35.31 -18.47 -3.20
CA ASN A 180 34.50 -17.62 -4.06
C ASN A 180 33.38 -16.93 -3.27
N LEU A 181 32.13 -17.21 -3.61
CA LEU A 181 30.95 -16.67 -2.95
C LEU A 181 30.07 -17.77 -2.33
N GLY A 182 30.44 -19.05 -2.45
CA GLY A 182 29.61 -20.17 -2.01
C GLY A 182 28.25 -20.23 -2.72
N CYS A 183 28.18 -19.78 -3.97
CA CYS A 183 26.92 -19.64 -4.73
C CYS A 183 26.62 -20.86 -5.60
N GLU A 184 27.61 -21.71 -5.85
CA GLU A 184 27.47 -22.88 -6.72
C GLU A 184 28.02 -24.12 -6.03
N ASP A 185 27.50 -25.30 -6.40
CA ASP A 185 27.99 -26.58 -5.87
C ASP A 185 29.52 -26.76 -5.97
N SER A 186 30.13 -26.22 -7.02
CA SER A 186 31.58 -26.25 -7.25
C SER A 186 32.40 -25.60 -6.13
N ASP A 187 31.83 -24.61 -5.43
CA ASP A 187 32.46 -23.95 -4.28
C ASP A 187 32.56 -24.86 -3.05
N TRP A 188 31.73 -25.92 -2.99
CA TRP A 188 31.57 -26.76 -1.80
C TRP A 188 32.10 -28.19 -1.98
N MET A 189 32.00 -28.78 -3.17
CA MET A 189 32.27 -30.21 -3.43
C MET A 189 33.66 -30.72 -3.00
N ASN A 190 34.67 -29.85 -2.99
CA ASN A 190 36.05 -30.23 -2.67
C ASN A 190 36.47 -29.88 -1.23
N ILE A 191 35.51 -29.55 -0.36
CA ILE A 191 35.77 -29.11 1.01
C ILE A 191 34.99 -29.98 1.98
N SER A 192 35.70 -30.58 2.93
CA SER A 192 35.07 -31.37 4.00
C SER A 192 34.46 -30.44 5.05
N VAL A 193 33.20 -30.05 4.85
CA VAL A 193 32.46 -29.15 5.74
C VAL A 193 31.59 -29.86 6.78
N THR A 194 31.53 -31.19 6.76
CA THR A 194 30.77 -31.98 7.74
C THR A 194 31.23 -31.66 9.16
N ASP A 195 30.27 -31.43 10.05
CA ASP A 195 30.47 -31.06 11.47
C ASP A 195 31.24 -29.75 11.72
N ALA A 196 31.50 -28.96 10.67
CA ALA A 196 32.15 -27.65 10.76
C ALA A 196 31.15 -26.50 10.66
N ILE A 197 31.50 -25.35 11.23
CA ILE A 197 30.84 -24.08 10.92
C ILE A 197 31.48 -23.54 9.65
N VAL A 198 30.68 -23.10 8.69
CA VAL A 198 31.16 -22.56 7.41
C VAL A 198 31.06 -21.03 7.40
N LEU A 199 32.04 -20.37 6.79
CA LEU A 199 32.09 -18.92 6.59
C LEU A 199 31.95 -18.60 5.10
N VAL A 200 30.92 -17.84 4.73
CA VAL A 200 30.57 -17.52 3.34
C VAL A 200 30.48 -16.01 3.14
N LYS A 201 31.07 -15.50 2.06
CA LYS A 201 31.03 -14.06 1.74
C LYS A 201 29.67 -13.67 1.13
N ARG A 202 29.14 -12.51 1.50
CA ARG A 202 28.04 -11.84 0.77
C ARG A 202 28.44 -11.68 -0.71
N GLY A 203 27.48 -11.85 -1.61
CA GLY A 203 27.76 -11.81 -3.05
C GLY A 203 26.48 -11.76 -3.88
N VAL A 204 26.55 -12.32 -5.08
CA VAL A 204 25.50 -12.23 -6.11
C VAL A 204 24.31 -13.17 -5.89
N CYS A 205 24.50 -14.30 -5.19
CA CYS A 205 23.40 -15.21 -4.84
C CYS A 205 22.76 -14.80 -3.51
N THR A 206 21.50 -15.19 -3.34
CA THR A 206 20.70 -14.83 -2.18
C THR A 206 21.18 -15.50 -0.89
N PHE A 207 20.84 -14.93 0.26
CA PHE A 207 21.14 -15.54 1.56
C PHE A 207 20.42 -16.89 1.79
N PRO A 208 19.15 -17.07 1.38
CA PRO A 208 18.51 -18.38 1.36
C PRO A 208 19.29 -19.45 0.58
N ASP A 209 19.78 -19.14 -0.63
CA ASP A 209 20.53 -20.09 -1.46
C ASP A 209 21.80 -20.55 -0.76
N LYS A 210 22.54 -19.61 -0.15
CA LYS A 210 23.75 -19.93 0.65
C LYS A 210 23.42 -20.85 1.83
N THR A 211 22.27 -20.64 2.46
CA THR A 211 21.85 -21.53 3.56
C THR A 211 21.50 -22.92 3.06
N GLN A 212 20.75 -23.03 1.96
CA GLN A 212 20.43 -24.32 1.34
C GLN A 212 21.68 -25.09 0.91
N LEU A 213 22.69 -24.40 0.36
CA LEU A 213 23.96 -25.03 0.01
C LEU A 213 24.71 -25.50 1.27
N ALA A 214 24.79 -24.69 2.32
CA ALA A 214 25.43 -25.08 3.58
C ALA A 214 24.79 -26.36 4.17
N GLU A 215 23.46 -26.48 4.13
CA GLU A 215 22.75 -27.68 4.57
C GLU A 215 22.96 -28.88 3.66
N LYS A 216 22.90 -28.68 2.33
CA LYS A 216 23.16 -29.72 1.33
C LYS A 216 24.49 -30.41 1.57
N TYR A 217 25.52 -29.64 1.95
CA TYR A 217 26.86 -30.14 2.26
C TYR A 217 27.06 -30.52 3.74
N ARG A 218 25.99 -30.49 4.55
CA ARG A 218 25.96 -30.89 5.96
C ARG A 218 26.88 -30.08 6.86
N ALA A 219 26.96 -28.77 6.64
CA ALA A 219 27.55 -27.86 7.61
C ALA A 219 26.82 -27.94 8.96
N LYS A 220 27.53 -27.72 10.05
CA LYS A 220 26.96 -27.69 11.41
C LYS A 220 26.35 -26.33 11.76
N GLY A 221 26.81 -25.26 11.11
CA GLY A 221 26.31 -23.90 11.27
C GLY A 221 26.88 -22.99 10.20
N LEU A 222 26.28 -21.82 10.03
CA LEU A 222 26.56 -20.90 8.94
C LEU A 222 26.91 -19.51 9.46
N LEU A 223 28.07 -19.01 9.07
CA LEU A 223 28.45 -17.61 9.18
C LEU A 223 28.46 -17.00 7.78
N MET A 224 27.72 -15.92 7.60
CA MET A 224 27.85 -15.07 6.42
C MET A 224 28.56 -13.78 6.83
N TYR A 225 29.29 -13.13 5.93
CA TYR A 225 29.88 -11.82 6.25
C TYR A 225 29.75 -10.81 5.12
N ASN A 226 29.64 -9.53 5.48
CA ASN A 226 29.52 -8.45 4.52
C ASN A 226 30.79 -8.31 3.66
N ASP A 227 30.66 -7.76 2.44
CA ASP A 227 31.75 -7.80 1.45
C ASP A 227 32.59 -6.53 1.36
N GLY A 228 32.18 -5.45 2.02
CA GLY A 228 32.87 -4.15 1.99
C GLY A 228 32.83 -3.46 0.63
N ALA A 229 31.92 -3.86 -0.27
CA ALA A 229 31.87 -3.33 -1.64
C ALA A 229 31.32 -1.90 -1.75
N ALA A 230 30.59 -1.44 -0.72
CA ALA A 230 30.00 -0.11 -0.60
C ALA A 230 29.99 0.34 0.87
N SER A 231 29.76 1.62 1.14
CA SER A 231 29.88 2.21 2.50
C SER A 231 28.90 1.62 3.51
N ASP A 232 27.72 1.22 3.06
CA ASP A 232 26.68 0.48 3.80
C ASP A 232 27.03 -1.01 3.98
N ARG A 233 27.98 -1.55 3.21
CA ARG A 233 28.33 -2.97 3.21
C ARG A 233 29.53 -3.34 4.11
N PHE A 234 29.77 -2.54 5.15
CA PHE A 234 30.78 -2.82 6.18
C PHE A 234 30.20 -3.36 7.48
N GLN A 235 29.01 -2.89 7.87
CA GLN A 235 28.37 -3.26 9.12
C GLN A 235 27.65 -4.61 9.00
N THR A 236 27.22 -5.18 10.13
CA THR A 236 26.30 -6.32 10.11
C THR A 236 24.97 -5.92 9.50
N VAL A 237 24.38 -6.79 8.69
CA VAL A 237 23.01 -6.63 8.18
C VAL A 237 22.05 -7.25 9.20
N ARG A 238 21.04 -6.47 9.61
CA ARG A 238 19.90 -6.96 10.41
C ARG A 238 18.85 -7.55 9.46
N TYR A 239 18.04 -8.50 9.93
CA TYR A 239 17.02 -9.20 9.11
C TYR A 239 17.57 -9.99 7.92
N VAL A 240 18.80 -10.49 7.99
CA VAL A 240 19.24 -11.49 7.01
C VAL A 240 18.38 -12.73 7.18
N ARG A 241 17.70 -13.13 6.12
CA ARG A 241 16.75 -14.25 6.14
C ARG A 241 17.38 -15.51 5.58
N SER A 242 17.08 -16.63 6.21
CA SER A 242 17.20 -17.94 5.57
C SER A 242 15.90 -18.31 4.83
N HIS A 243 15.89 -19.46 4.17
CA HIS A 243 14.65 -20.06 3.71
C HIS A 243 13.84 -20.57 4.91
N LEU A 244 12.52 -20.63 4.76
CA LEU A 244 11.65 -21.18 5.80
C LEU A 244 11.99 -22.65 6.05
N ASN A 245 12.17 -23.01 7.33
CA ASN A 245 12.60 -24.33 7.81
C ASN A 245 14.10 -24.65 7.66
N ALA A 246 14.97 -23.64 7.66
CA ALA A 246 16.39 -23.89 7.86
C ALA A 246 16.64 -24.76 9.11
N THR A 247 17.65 -25.62 9.03
CA THR A 247 18.00 -26.70 9.95
C THR A 247 19.34 -26.49 10.63
N ILE A 248 20.11 -25.49 10.19
CA ILE A 248 21.41 -25.11 10.76
C ILE A 248 21.37 -23.69 11.30
N PRO A 249 21.96 -23.42 12.48
CA PRO A 249 22.01 -22.09 13.06
C PRO A 249 22.92 -21.17 12.25
N GLY A 250 22.66 -19.85 12.26
CA GLY A 250 23.58 -18.93 11.61
C GLY A 250 23.57 -17.48 12.07
N TYR A 251 24.72 -16.83 11.85
CA TYR A 251 24.93 -15.40 12.06
C TYR A 251 25.43 -14.72 10.78
N PHE A 252 25.05 -13.45 10.64
CA PHE A 252 25.65 -12.54 9.68
C PHE A 252 26.66 -11.62 10.38
N LEU A 253 27.87 -11.52 9.84
CA LEU A 253 29.01 -10.83 10.42
C LEU A 253 29.29 -9.50 9.71
N SER A 254 29.92 -8.57 10.43
CA SER A 254 30.53 -7.39 9.83
C SER A 254 31.64 -7.78 8.85
N TYR A 255 31.96 -6.88 7.93
CA TYR A 255 33.09 -7.09 7.00
C TYR A 255 34.40 -7.31 7.76
N TYR A 256 34.64 -6.51 8.81
CA TYR A 256 35.88 -6.56 9.59
C TYR A 256 36.06 -7.90 10.30
N LEU A 257 35.01 -8.40 10.96
CA LEU A 257 35.08 -9.70 11.63
C LEU A 257 35.23 -10.83 10.60
N GLY A 258 34.44 -10.81 9.52
CA GLY A 258 34.53 -11.81 8.46
C GLY A 258 35.93 -11.91 7.85
N MET A 259 36.52 -10.77 7.47
CA MET A 259 37.88 -10.73 6.91
C MET A 259 38.95 -11.16 7.91
N LYS A 260 38.82 -10.79 9.18
CA LYS A 260 39.71 -11.27 10.25
C LYS A 260 39.72 -12.80 10.33
N LEU A 261 38.54 -13.42 10.28
CA LEU A 261 38.40 -14.87 10.32
C LEU A 261 38.94 -15.53 9.04
N VAL A 262 38.65 -14.99 7.85
CA VAL A 262 39.20 -15.48 6.57
C VAL A 262 40.74 -15.44 6.56
N ASN A 263 41.33 -14.34 7.02
CA ASN A 263 42.78 -14.17 7.10
C ASN A 263 43.42 -15.17 8.06
N ALA A 264 42.76 -15.45 9.19
CA ALA A 264 43.21 -16.47 10.13
C ALA A 264 43.18 -17.85 9.44
N ILE A 265 42.03 -18.28 8.90
CA ILE A 265 41.86 -19.59 8.23
C ILE A 265 42.88 -19.80 7.10
N SER A 266 43.20 -18.75 6.33
CA SER A 266 44.14 -18.82 5.21
C SER A 266 45.59 -19.08 5.64
N ASN A 267 45.93 -18.81 6.90
CA ASN A 267 47.22 -19.14 7.46
C ASN A 267 47.20 -20.58 8.00
N SER A 268 47.88 -21.49 7.30
CA SER A 268 47.94 -22.93 7.62
C SER A 268 48.56 -23.25 8.99
N SER A 269 49.28 -22.31 9.61
CA SER A 269 49.80 -22.45 10.97
C SER A 269 48.77 -22.13 12.03
N THR A 270 47.54 -21.75 11.65
CA THR A 270 46.50 -21.39 12.61
C THR A 270 45.36 -22.40 12.69
N ASN A 271 44.84 -22.57 13.90
CA ASN A 271 43.57 -23.25 14.12
C ASN A 271 42.53 -22.20 14.49
N THR A 272 41.46 -22.12 13.69
CA THR A 272 40.35 -21.18 13.88
C THR A 272 39.08 -21.96 14.17
N SER A 273 38.40 -21.58 15.26
CA SER A 273 37.16 -22.21 15.68
C SER A 273 36.20 -21.19 16.29
N ILE A 274 34.91 -21.53 16.30
CA ILE A 274 33.81 -20.65 16.69
C ILE A 274 32.97 -21.32 17.77
N LYS A 275 32.56 -20.51 18.74
CA LYS A 275 31.53 -20.84 19.72
C LYS A 275 30.33 -19.93 19.47
N MET A 276 29.15 -20.51 19.30
CA MET A 276 27.92 -19.80 18.96
C MET A 276 26.81 -20.30 19.88
N ILE A 277 26.20 -19.38 20.64
CA ILE A 277 25.07 -19.68 21.52
C ILE A 277 24.01 -18.62 21.34
N PHE A 278 22.79 -19.04 20.97
CA PHE A 278 21.60 -18.21 20.97
C PHE A 278 20.36 -19.10 20.96
N ASP A 279 19.28 -18.59 21.53
CA ASP A 279 18.00 -19.27 21.54
C ASP A 279 16.97 -18.49 20.73
N VAL A 280 16.04 -19.23 20.15
CA VAL A 280 14.97 -18.70 19.30
C VAL A 280 13.66 -19.40 19.64
N ARG A 281 12.56 -18.68 19.48
CA ARG A 281 11.21 -19.26 19.54
C ARG A 281 10.43 -18.99 18.28
N ASP A 282 9.42 -19.81 18.13
CA ASP A 282 8.34 -19.57 17.18
C ASP A 282 7.56 -18.32 17.58
N ALA A 283 7.03 -17.63 16.57
CA ALA A 283 6.14 -16.50 16.72
C ALA A 283 4.81 -16.81 16.02
N GLU A 284 3.70 -16.56 16.71
CA GLU A 284 2.39 -16.52 16.09
C GLU A 284 2.21 -15.15 15.43
N ILE A 285 1.83 -15.15 14.15
CA ILE A 285 1.64 -13.96 13.34
C ILE A 285 0.16 -13.86 12.98
N GLY A 286 -0.42 -12.68 13.18
CA GLY A 286 -1.81 -12.40 12.84
C GLY A 286 -1.93 -11.53 11.59
N ASN A 287 -2.80 -11.95 10.68
CA ASN A 287 -3.47 -11.10 9.72
C ASN A 287 -4.87 -10.76 10.26
N ILE A 288 -5.25 -9.49 10.19
CA ILE A 288 -6.59 -9.03 10.57
C ILE A 288 -7.30 -8.54 9.33
N CYS A 289 -8.55 -8.93 9.11
CA CYS A 289 -9.36 -8.37 8.03
C CYS A 289 -10.75 -7.96 8.53
N ALA A 290 -11.35 -6.95 7.90
CA ALA A 290 -12.69 -6.46 8.19
C ALA A 290 -13.51 -6.32 6.91
N ASP A 291 -14.61 -7.05 6.82
CA ASP A 291 -15.54 -7.06 5.69
C ASP A 291 -16.68 -6.06 5.91
N THR A 292 -17.05 -5.30 4.87
CA THR A 292 -18.34 -4.58 4.88
C THR A 292 -19.51 -5.56 5.02
N PRO A 293 -20.56 -5.23 5.79
CA PRO A 293 -21.72 -6.12 5.95
C PRO A 293 -22.58 -6.19 4.68
N THR A 294 -22.43 -5.21 3.79
CA THR A 294 -23.14 -5.06 2.51
C THR A 294 -22.21 -5.30 1.31
N GLY A 295 -22.80 -5.37 0.11
CA GLY A 295 -22.11 -5.66 -1.14
C GLY A 295 -22.09 -7.16 -1.50
N ASN A 296 -21.83 -7.47 -2.76
CA ASN A 296 -21.72 -8.83 -3.24
C ASN A 296 -20.48 -9.52 -2.66
N LYS A 297 -20.66 -10.55 -1.83
CA LYS A 297 -19.54 -11.29 -1.21
C LYS A 297 -18.71 -12.08 -2.22
N ALA A 298 -19.30 -12.49 -3.34
CA ALA A 298 -18.59 -13.19 -4.42
C ALA A 298 -17.75 -12.25 -5.32
N ALA A 299 -17.71 -10.96 -4.99
CA ALA A 299 -16.97 -9.95 -5.74
C ALA A 299 -16.43 -8.88 -4.76
N THR A 300 -15.14 -8.96 -4.44
CA THR A 300 -14.52 -8.23 -3.33
C THR A 300 -13.43 -7.28 -3.79
N ILE A 301 -13.48 -6.04 -3.30
CA ILE A 301 -12.38 -5.08 -3.36
C ILE A 301 -11.56 -5.28 -2.09
N VAL A 302 -10.32 -5.78 -2.23
CA VAL A 302 -9.42 -5.96 -1.08
C VAL A 302 -8.54 -4.72 -0.95
N VAL A 303 -8.40 -4.20 0.26
CA VAL A 303 -7.63 -3.01 0.62
C VAL A 303 -6.66 -3.41 1.72
N GLY A 304 -5.36 -3.39 1.45
CA GLY A 304 -4.33 -3.94 2.32
C GLY A 304 -3.25 -2.94 2.72
N ALA A 305 -2.73 -3.13 3.93
CA ALA A 305 -1.51 -2.55 4.47
C ALA A 305 -0.86 -3.58 5.39
N HIS A 306 0.45 -3.54 5.62
CA HIS A 306 1.04 -4.38 6.66
C HIS A 306 1.07 -3.65 8.00
N SER A 307 1.06 -4.44 9.07
CA SER A 307 0.87 -4.00 10.45
C SER A 307 2.13 -4.10 11.30
N ASP A 308 3.16 -4.80 10.85
CA ASP A 308 4.46 -4.80 11.47
C ASP A 308 5.29 -3.54 11.08
N GLY A 309 6.46 -3.45 11.67
CA GLY A 309 7.55 -2.59 11.23
C GLY A 309 8.88 -3.31 11.53
N VAL A 310 10.01 -2.62 11.41
CA VAL A 310 11.32 -3.21 11.74
C VAL A 310 11.68 -3.09 13.23
N LEU A 311 12.57 -3.96 13.74
CA LEU A 311 13.13 -3.86 15.12
C LEU A 311 13.93 -2.57 15.34
N ASP A 312 14.41 -1.93 14.28
CA ASP A 312 15.28 -0.76 14.35
C ASP A 312 14.54 0.55 14.60
N GLY A 313 13.22 0.59 14.43
CA GLY A 313 12.43 1.81 14.54
C GLY A 313 10.96 1.58 14.83
N SER A 314 10.24 2.68 15.06
CA SER A 314 8.82 2.63 15.45
C SER A 314 7.91 2.32 14.27
N GLY A 315 8.39 2.52 13.04
CA GLY A 315 7.66 2.19 11.82
C GLY A 315 6.38 3.00 11.70
N ILE A 316 6.47 4.32 11.88
CA ILE A 316 5.29 5.20 11.89
C ILE A 316 4.87 5.60 10.49
N ASN A 317 5.82 5.93 9.63
CA ASN A 317 5.53 5.97 8.20
C ASN A 317 5.44 4.55 7.65
N ASP A 318 6.38 3.68 8.04
CA ASP A 318 6.58 2.35 7.49
C ASP A 318 6.32 1.21 8.51
N ASN A 319 5.13 0.62 8.57
CA ASN A 319 3.92 0.98 7.83
C ASN A 319 2.76 1.39 8.74
N GLY A 320 3.07 2.22 9.73
CA GLY A 320 2.03 2.85 10.55
C GLY A 320 1.07 3.69 9.70
N SER A 321 1.56 4.37 8.65
CA SER A 321 0.78 5.29 7.84
C SER A 321 -0.19 4.58 6.90
N GLY A 322 0.19 3.49 6.25
CA GLY A 322 -0.73 2.66 5.49
C GLY A 322 -1.73 1.95 6.42
N SER A 323 -1.25 1.34 7.51
CA SER A 323 -2.10 0.68 8.51
C SER A 323 -3.19 1.60 9.07
N VAL A 324 -2.84 2.83 9.43
CA VAL A 324 -3.79 3.83 9.92
C VAL A 324 -4.63 4.40 8.78
N GLY A 325 -4.06 4.60 7.60
CA GLY A 325 -4.79 5.05 6.42
C GLY A 325 -5.97 4.14 6.11
N ILE A 326 -5.75 2.83 6.07
CA ILE A 326 -6.83 1.86 5.83
C ILE A 326 -7.79 1.71 7.01
N LEU A 327 -7.34 1.93 8.25
CA LEU A 327 -8.20 1.98 9.43
C LEU A 327 -9.18 3.15 9.33
N VAL A 328 -8.68 4.36 9.06
CA VAL A 328 -9.52 5.56 8.92
C VAL A 328 -10.48 5.42 7.73
N LEU A 329 -10.07 4.77 6.64
CA LEU A 329 -10.96 4.42 5.53
C LEU A 329 -12.09 3.48 6.01
N ALA A 330 -11.76 2.41 6.73
CA ALA A 330 -12.73 1.45 7.25
C ALA A 330 -13.75 2.11 8.21
N LEU A 331 -13.27 2.90 9.17
CA LEU A 331 -14.12 3.63 10.13
C LEU A 331 -15.07 4.60 9.42
N ASN A 332 -14.56 5.38 8.46
CA ASN A 332 -15.37 6.35 7.73
C ASN A 332 -16.38 5.69 6.81
N LEU A 333 -16.02 4.60 6.12
CA LEU A 333 -16.94 3.87 5.25
C LEU A 333 -18.08 3.23 6.05
N ALA A 334 -17.77 2.62 7.20
CA ALA A 334 -18.78 2.06 8.09
C ALA A 334 -19.77 3.13 8.55
N ARG A 335 -19.26 4.28 9.01
CA ARG A 335 -20.08 5.44 9.40
C ARG A 335 -20.98 5.91 8.25
N LEU A 336 -20.44 6.07 7.04
CA LEU A 336 -21.22 6.46 5.86
C LEU A 336 -22.35 5.46 5.55
N PHE A 337 -22.07 4.16 5.66
CA PHE A 337 -23.06 3.11 5.43
C PHE A 337 -24.17 3.05 6.49
N GLU A 338 -23.88 3.47 7.72
CA GLU A 338 -24.88 3.53 8.80
C GLU A 338 -25.75 4.80 8.77
N MET A 339 -25.26 5.87 8.17
CA MET A 339 -25.96 7.15 8.12
C MET A 339 -27.12 7.15 7.12
N THR A 340 -28.26 6.55 7.51
CA THR A 340 -29.49 6.48 6.71
C THR A 340 -30.03 7.86 6.32
N SER A 341 -29.74 8.90 7.10
CA SER A 341 -30.15 10.28 6.81
C SER A 341 -29.43 10.93 5.63
N LEU A 342 -28.29 10.38 5.21
CA LEU A 342 -27.46 10.95 4.15
C LEU A 342 -27.71 10.32 2.77
N ASN A 343 -28.57 9.29 2.70
CA ASN A 343 -28.83 8.52 1.47
C ASN A 343 -27.55 8.08 0.75
N TYR A 344 -26.48 7.79 1.51
CA TYR A 344 -25.22 7.33 0.96
C TYR A 344 -25.41 5.92 0.40
N ALA A 345 -25.21 5.78 -0.92
CA ALA A 345 -25.44 4.52 -1.61
C ALA A 345 -24.45 3.46 -1.14
N GLN A 346 -24.98 2.30 -0.75
CA GLN A 346 -24.17 1.11 -0.47
C GLN A 346 -23.42 0.68 -1.73
N PHE A 347 -22.22 0.15 -1.55
CA PHE A 347 -21.43 -0.35 -2.67
C PHE A 347 -22.01 -1.67 -3.21
N LEU A 348 -21.82 -1.89 -4.51
CA LEU A 348 -22.24 -3.10 -5.21
C LEU A 348 -21.37 -4.31 -4.82
N TYR A 349 -20.13 -4.07 -4.43
CA TYR A 349 -19.12 -5.06 -4.09
C TYR A 349 -18.80 -4.97 -2.61
N ARG A 350 -18.42 -6.11 -2.01
CA ARG A 350 -17.87 -6.08 -0.65
C ARG A 350 -16.52 -5.39 -0.65
N VAL A 351 -16.25 -4.56 0.34
CA VAL A 351 -14.90 -4.05 0.62
C VAL A 351 -14.33 -4.81 1.81
N ARG A 352 -13.10 -5.31 1.65
CA ARG A 352 -12.34 -6.02 2.68
C ARG A 352 -11.09 -5.23 2.99
N PHE A 353 -10.99 -4.69 4.20
CA PHE A 353 -9.76 -4.08 4.71
C PHE A 353 -8.91 -5.14 5.40
N CYS A 354 -7.61 -5.21 5.13
CA CYS A 354 -6.73 -6.21 5.71
C CYS A 354 -5.39 -5.62 6.17
N TRP A 355 -4.94 -6.10 7.32
CA TRP A 355 -3.67 -5.80 7.95
C TRP A 355 -2.81 -7.05 7.93
N TRP A 356 -1.77 -7.05 7.10
CA TRP A 356 -0.86 -8.18 6.93
C TRP A 356 0.21 -8.18 8.02
N GLY A 357 0.52 -9.35 8.57
CA GLY A 357 1.65 -9.50 9.48
C GLY A 357 2.90 -10.02 8.75
N ALA A 358 4.08 -9.73 9.28
CA ALA A 358 5.35 -10.26 8.78
C ALA A 358 5.65 -9.88 7.31
N GLU A 359 5.30 -8.66 6.90
CA GLU A 359 5.68 -8.13 5.60
C GLU A 359 7.18 -7.89 5.56
N GLU A 360 7.73 -7.30 6.62
CA GLU A 360 9.12 -6.83 6.74
C GLU A 360 10.15 -7.96 6.67
N VAL A 361 9.67 -9.18 6.90
CA VAL A 361 10.48 -10.41 6.83
C VAL A 361 10.10 -11.29 5.64
N GLY A 362 9.20 -10.84 4.77
CA GLY A 362 9.01 -11.42 3.45
C GLY A 362 7.60 -11.56 2.94
N LEU A 363 6.75 -10.55 3.12
CA LEU A 363 5.35 -10.56 2.67
C LEU A 363 4.57 -11.76 3.24
N LEU A 364 5.00 -12.30 4.39
CA LEU A 364 4.60 -13.66 4.78
C LEU A 364 3.10 -13.74 5.11
N GLY A 365 2.52 -12.66 5.65
CA GLY A 365 1.10 -12.56 5.92
C GLY A 365 0.25 -12.55 4.65
N SER A 366 0.57 -11.70 3.67
CA SER A 366 -0.17 -11.63 2.41
C SER A 366 0.04 -12.88 1.55
N ILE A 367 1.25 -13.48 1.55
CA ILE A 367 1.52 -14.78 0.92
C ILE A 367 0.65 -15.86 1.56
N TYR A 368 0.62 -15.94 2.89
CA TYR A 368 -0.21 -16.91 3.61
C TYR A 368 -1.68 -16.74 3.25
N HIS A 369 -2.19 -15.50 3.29
CA HIS A 369 -3.57 -15.18 2.97
C HIS A 369 -3.97 -15.63 1.54
N VAL A 370 -3.15 -15.29 0.54
CA VAL A 370 -3.41 -15.67 -0.85
C VAL A 370 -3.29 -17.19 -1.04
N GLU A 371 -2.35 -17.84 -0.35
CA GLU A 371 -2.24 -19.31 -0.36
C GLU A 371 -3.52 -19.96 0.18
N GLN A 372 -4.01 -19.52 1.35
CA GLN A 372 -5.25 -20.05 1.93
C GLN A 372 -6.47 -19.77 1.05
N ALA A 373 -6.58 -18.56 0.49
CA ALA A 373 -7.66 -18.17 -0.40
C ALA A 373 -7.65 -18.97 -1.72
N SER A 374 -6.50 -19.50 -2.14
CA SER A 374 -6.35 -20.31 -3.37
C SER A 374 -6.73 -21.77 -3.18
N LEU A 375 -6.87 -22.25 -1.94
CA LEU A 375 -7.16 -23.66 -1.68
C LEU A 375 -8.58 -24.03 -2.12
N PRO A 376 -8.79 -25.20 -2.77
CA PRO A 376 -10.13 -25.70 -3.11
C PRO A 376 -11.02 -25.91 -1.87
N THR A 377 -10.39 -26.16 -0.72
CA THR A 377 -11.02 -26.36 0.59
C THR A 377 -11.15 -25.08 1.40
N ALA A 378 -10.88 -23.90 0.82
CA ALA A 378 -11.01 -22.63 1.53
C ALA A 378 -12.37 -22.55 2.22
N THR A 379 -12.35 -22.64 3.55
CA THR A 379 -13.55 -22.76 4.40
C THR A 379 -14.21 -21.41 4.66
N ILE A 380 -13.54 -20.32 4.27
CA ILE A 380 -14.08 -18.98 4.33
C ILE A 380 -15.11 -18.86 3.21
N GLU A 381 -16.39 -18.90 3.56
CA GLU A 381 -17.48 -18.64 2.63
C GLU A 381 -17.25 -17.28 1.95
N ASN A 382 -17.12 -17.31 0.62
CA ASN A 382 -16.79 -16.14 -0.21
C ASN A 382 -15.40 -15.53 0.07
N GLY A 383 -14.44 -16.27 0.64
CA GLY A 383 -13.06 -15.81 0.86
C GLY A 383 -12.05 -16.41 -0.12
N ARG A 384 -12.51 -16.95 -1.27
CA ARG A 384 -11.61 -17.57 -2.23
C ARG A 384 -10.94 -16.50 -3.07
N LEU A 385 -9.75 -16.80 -3.59
CA LEU A 385 -8.98 -15.88 -4.43
C LEU A 385 -9.80 -15.42 -5.67
N GLN A 386 -10.61 -16.33 -6.22
CA GLN A 386 -11.52 -16.02 -7.34
C GLN A 386 -12.64 -15.03 -6.99
N ASP A 387 -12.96 -14.83 -5.71
CA ASP A 387 -13.97 -13.86 -5.29
C ASP A 387 -13.36 -12.44 -5.20
N TYR A 388 -12.03 -12.28 -5.29
CA TYR A 388 -11.34 -10.99 -5.25
C TYR A 388 -11.28 -10.37 -6.64
N LEU A 389 -11.76 -9.15 -6.80
CA LEU A 389 -11.73 -8.43 -8.07
C LEU A 389 -10.44 -7.62 -8.23
N VAL A 390 -10.03 -6.93 -7.17
CA VAL A 390 -8.89 -6.01 -7.15
C VAL A 390 -8.25 -6.03 -5.75
N TYR A 391 -6.94 -5.76 -5.72
CA TYR A 391 -6.20 -5.47 -4.49
C TYR A 391 -5.62 -4.06 -4.51
N PHE A 392 -5.91 -3.27 -3.49
CA PHE A 392 -5.25 -1.99 -3.25
C PHE A 392 -4.19 -2.13 -2.18
N ASN A 393 -2.96 -1.70 -2.47
CA ASN A 393 -1.86 -1.71 -1.52
C ASN A 393 -1.59 -0.30 -1.00
N TYR A 394 -1.52 -0.18 0.33
CA TYR A 394 -1.23 1.06 1.03
C TYR A 394 -0.13 0.82 2.05
N ASP A 395 1.06 1.27 1.68
CA ASP A 395 2.27 1.10 2.46
C ASP A 395 2.70 2.44 3.07
N MET A 396 3.88 2.93 2.74
CA MET A 396 4.33 4.27 3.13
C MET A 396 3.51 5.39 2.47
N LEU A 397 2.57 5.96 3.23
CA LEU A 397 1.64 7.02 2.81
C LEU A 397 1.99 8.42 3.37
N ALA A 398 3.06 8.56 4.16
CA ALA A 398 3.32 9.79 4.89
C ALA A 398 4.77 10.29 4.85
N SER A 399 5.58 9.87 3.88
CA SER A 399 7.02 10.18 3.81
C SER A 399 7.29 11.69 3.86
N PRO A 400 8.34 12.16 4.57
CA PRO A 400 8.56 13.59 4.82
C PRO A 400 8.88 14.39 3.54
N ASN A 401 9.70 13.81 2.65
CA ASN A 401 10.07 14.38 1.35
C ASN A 401 9.20 13.77 0.23
N SER A 402 7.89 13.73 0.47
CA SER A 402 6.91 12.89 -0.23
C SER A 402 6.94 13.02 -1.75
N ASN A 403 6.62 11.92 -2.42
CA ASN A 403 5.96 11.99 -3.72
C ASN A 403 4.46 11.68 -3.59
N PHE A 404 3.73 11.79 -4.69
CA PHE A 404 2.41 11.25 -4.93
C PHE A 404 2.58 10.14 -5.97
N GLY A 405 3.20 9.05 -5.51
CA GLY A 405 3.50 7.89 -6.34
C GLY A 405 2.24 7.10 -6.63
N ILE A 406 2.02 6.73 -7.88
CA ILE A 406 0.95 5.83 -8.30
C ILE A 406 1.56 4.47 -8.59
N LEU A 407 1.05 3.42 -7.94
CA LEU A 407 1.45 2.05 -8.23
C LEU A 407 1.02 1.68 -9.65
N ASP A 408 2.01 1.43 -10.51
CA ASP A 408 1.81 1.21 -11.94
C ASP A 408 2.59 -0.01 -12.47
N SER A 409 2.20 -0.49 -13.65
CA SER A 409 2.72 -1.75 -14.20
C SER A 409 4.10 -1.68 -14.86
N ILE A 410 4.86 -0.57 -14.76
CA ILE A 410 6.18 -0.40 -15.41
C ILE A 410 7.18 -1.49 -14.97
N SER A 411 7.12 -1.95 -13.72
CA SER A 411 8.04 -2.95 -13.19
C SER A 411 7.36 -4.24 -12.74
N ILE A 412 6.18 -4.54 -13.25
CA ILE A 412 5.35 -5.66 -12.77
C ILE A 412 6.10 -7.02 -12.74
N PRO A 413 5.87 -7.90 -11.73
CA PRO A 413 6.56 -9.18 -11.64
C PRO A 413 6.34 -10.02 -12.91
N PRO A 414 7.38 -10.64 -13.48
CA PRO A 414 7.28 -11.46 -14.69
C PRO A 414 6.24 -12.59 -14.62
N GLU A 415 5.99 -13.10 -13.41
CA GLU A 415 5.04 -14.17 -13.11
C GLU A 415 3.59 -13.69 -13.13
N THR A 416 3.35 -12.38 -13.20
CA THR A 416 2.01 -11.79 -13.24
C THR A 416 1.31 -12.16 -14.54
N PRO A 417 0.11 -12.77 -14.48
CA PRO A 417 -0.64 -13.09 -15.69
C PRO A 417 -0.96 -11.84 -16.52
N ASN A 418 -0.72 -11.88 -17.84
CA ASN A 418 -0.98 -10.75 -18.75
C ASN A 418 -2.42 -10.19 -18.66
N LYS A 419 -3.39 -11.04 -18.33
CA LYS A 419 -4.81 -10.65 -18.16
C LYS A 419 -5.04 -9.68 -17.00
N THR A 420 -4.09 -9.57 -16.08
CA THR A 420 -4.11 -8.65 -14.93
C THR A 420 -3.77 -7.21 -15.33
N LEU A 421 -2.94 -7.03 -16.36
CA LEU A 421 -2.40 -5.72 -16.77
C LEU A 421 -3.44 -4.67 -17.13
N PRO A 422 -4.54 -4.97 -17.85
CA PRO A 422 -5.54 -3.96 -18.16
C PRO A 422 -6.14 -3.33 -16.90
N GLY A 423 -6.43 -4.13 -15.87
CA GLY A 423 -6.99 -3.67 -14.61
C GLY A 423 -6.03 -2.74 -13.86
N THR A 424 -4.78 -3.17 -13.68
CA THR A 424 -3.73 -2.34 -13.07
C THR A 424 -3.56 -1.00 -13.81
N ASN A 425 -3.49 -1.00 -15.13
CA ASN A 425 -3.38 0.23 -15.92
C ASN A 425 -4.59 1.16 -15.76
N ARG A 426 -5.80 0.61 -15.69
CA ARG A 426 -7.01 1.41 -15.45
C ARG A 426 -7.03 2.04 -14.06
N ILE A 427 -6.57 1.32 -13.05
CA ILE A 427 -6.41 1.84 -11.68
C ILE A 427 -5.37 2.97 -11.68
N THR A 428 -4.23 2.80 -12.34
CA THR A 428 -3.22 3.85 -12.49
C THR A 428 -3.82 5.10 -13.14
N ASN A 429 -4.59 4.95 -14.22
CA ASN A 429 -5.24 6.08 -14.89
C ASN A 429 -6.29 6.78 -13.99
N LEU A 430 -7.01 6.01 -13.16
CA LEU A 430 -7.97 6.56 -12.20
C LEU A 430 -7.27 7.48 -11.19
N PHE A 431 -6.13 7.07 -10.65
CA PHE A 431 -5.34 7.91 -9.75
C PHE A 431 -4.72 9.12 -10.46
N GLN A 432 -4.23 8.96 -11.70
CA GLN A 432 -3.73 10.10 -12.48
C GLN A 432 -4.82 11.14 -12.69
N GLN A 433 -6.04 10.72 -13.03
CA GLN A 433 -7.17 11.61 -13.17
C GLN A 433 -7.45 12.35 -11.85
N TRP A 434 -7.52 11.64 -10.73
CA TRP A 434 -7.73 12.23 -9.42
C TRP A 434 -6.66 13.29 -9.09
N PHE A 435 -5.38 12.96 -9.19
CA PHE A 435 -4.32 13.92 -8.87
C PHE A 435 -4.33 15.13 -9.81
N ASN A 436 -4.61 14.94 -11.11
CA ASN A 436 -4.76 16.04 -12.05
C ASN A 436 -5.94 16.96 -11.69
N GLU A 437 -7.10 16.41 -11.33
CA GLU A 437 -8.27 17.17 -10.90
C GLU A 437 -8.01 17.94 -9.60
N GLN A 438 -7.25 17.34 -8.68
CA GLN A 438 -6.80 17.97 -7.45
C GLN A 438 -5.62 18.95 -7.64
N LYS A 439 -5.11 19.10 -8.88
CA LYS A 439 -3.92 19.91 -9.23
C LYS A 439 -2.68 19.53 -8.43
N LEU A 440 -2.53 18.25 -8.14
CA LEU A 440 -1.39 17.67 -7.45
C LEU A 440 -0.42 17.06 -8.48
N PRO A 441 0.90 17.19 -8.27
CA PRO A 441 1.86 16.41 -9.04
C PRO A 441 1.64 14.92 -8.77
N TRP A 442 2.12 14.07 -9.66
CA TRP A 442 2.19 12.64 -9.43
C TRP A 442 3.36 12.05 -10.20
N THR A 443 3.85 10.92 -9.71
CA THR A 443 4.89 10.14 -10.37
C THR A 443 4.44 8.69 -10.50
N ARG A 444 5.07 7.99 -11.44
CA ARG A 444 4.89 6.56 -11.62
C ARG A 444 5.80 5.81 -10.65
N SER A 445 5.21 4.93 -9.86
CA SER A 445 5.89 4.08 -8.88
C SER A 445 5.66 2.63 -9.28
N GLY A 446 6.73 1.94 -9.64
CA GLY A 446 6.60 0.61 -10.22
C GLY A 446 6.13 -0.45 -9.21
N ILE A 447 5.17 -1.28 -9.61
CA ILE A 447 4.59 -2.36 -8.80
C ILE A 447 5.38 -3.68 -8.90
N GLY A 448 6.70 -3.63 -8.75
CA GLY A 448 7.58 -4.75 -9.11
C GLY A 448 7.99 -5.72 -8.01
N GLY A 449 7.88 -5.31 -6.75
CA GLY A 449 8.31 -6.09 -5.58
C GLY A 449 8.29 -5.24 -4.32
N GLY A 450 8.58 -5.86 -3.17
CA GLY A 450 8.81 -5.16 -1.91
C GLY A 450 7.56 -4.60 -1.22
N SER A 451 6.37 -5.18 -1.49
CA SER A 451 5.17 -4.95 -0.68
C SER A 451 4.10 -6.01 -1.01
N ASP A 452 3.00 -6.01 -0.27
CA ASP A 452 1.99 -7.07 -0.25
C ASP A 452 1.18 -7.25 -1.55
N PHE A 453 1.32 -6.38 -2.54
CA PHE A 453 0.67 -6.56 -3.85
C PHE A 453 1.21 -7.76 -4.64
N VAL A 454 2.43 -8.22 -4.35
CA VAL A 454 3.11 -9.28 -5.11
C VAL A 454 2.30 -10.60 -5.13
N PRO A 455 1.88 -11.18 -3.97
CA PRO A 455 1.07 -12.39 -3.99
C PRO A 455 -0.28 -12.22 -4.70
N PHE A 456 -0.90 -11.04 -4.66
CA PHE A 456 -2.15 -10.79 -5.39
C PHE A 456 -1.93 -10.73 -6.91
N LEU A 457 -0.90 -10.01 -7.37
CA LEU A 457 -0.56 -9.92 -8.80
C LEU A 457 -0.23 -11.30 -9.38
N THR A 458 0.65 -12.04 -8.71
CA THR A 458 1.02 -13.41 -9.11
C THR A 458 -0.15 -14.38 -9.01
N GLY A 459 -1.08 -14.14 -8.08
CA GLY A 459 -2.40 -14.77 -7.99
C GLY A 459 -3.42 -14.30 -9.04
N GLY A 460 -3.04 -13.50 -10.04
CA GLY A 460 -3.92 -13.09 -11.14
C GLY A 460 -4.96 -12.03 -10.75
N ILE A 461 -4.74 -11.29 -9.67
CA ILE A 461 -5.60 -10.20 -9.21
C ILE A 461 -4.96 -8.87 -9.63
N ALA A 462 -5.75 -8.00 -10.27
CA ALA A 462 -5.33 -6.65 -10.60
C ALA A 462 -5.04 -5.88 -9.32
N SER A 463 -3.84 -5.30 -9.25
CA SER A 463 -3.42 -4.53 -8.09
C SER A 463 -3.07 -3.10 -8.48
N GLY A 464 -3.20 -2.19 -7.51
CA GLY A 464 -2.79 -0.80 -7.63
C GLY A 464 -2.82 -0.10 -6.28
N GLY A 465 -2.70 1.22 -6.28
CA GLY A 465 -2.65 2.02 -5.06
C GLY A 465 -1.79 3.26 -5.24
N VAL A 466 -1.48 3.92 -4.13
CA VAL A 466 -0.62 5.09 -4.09
C VAL A 466 0.37 4.97 -2.94
N ASN A 467 1.49 5.66 -3.03
CA ASN A 467 2.49 5.78 -1.98
C ASN A 467 3.09 7.19 -1.97
N THR A 468 3.98 7.42 -1.00
CA THR A 468 4.73 8.68 -0.86
C THR A 468 6.25 8.51 -1.00
N GLY A 469 6.68 7.33 -1.47
CA GLY A 469 8.08 6.95 -1.64
C GLY A 469 8.76 6.45 -0.36
N ALA A 470 9.85 5.72 -0.51
CA ALA A 470 10.62 5.11 0.59
C ALA A 470 12.07 5.65 0.62
N GLY A 471 13.08 4.78 0.69
CA GLY A 471 14.50 5.15 0.64
C GLY A 471 15.01 5.71 -0.71
N GLY A 472 14.20 5.68 -1.77
CA GLY A 472 14.57 6.23 -3.09
C GLY A 472 14.77 7.75 -3.07
N LEU A 473 15.65 8.27 -3.92
CA LEU A 473 15.94 9.72 -3.98
C LEU A 473 14.92 10.47 -4.85
N LYS A 474 14.43 11.61 -4.34
CA LYS A 474 13.66 12.57 -5.13
C LYS A 474 14.56 13.25 -6.16
N SER A 475 14.17 13.24 -7.43
CA SER A 475 14.94 13.88 -8.49
C SER A 475 14.81 15.40 -8.50
N ALA A 476 15.75 16.11 -9.12
CA ALA A 476 15.65 17.57 -9.31
C ALA A 476 14.41 17.96 -10.14
N THR A 477 14.13 17.22 -11.21
CA THR A 477 12.96 17.43 -12.07
C THR A 477 11.66 17.27 -11.29
N GLU A 478 11.57 16.24 -10.45
CA GLU A 478 10.40 16.04 -9.62
C GLU A 478 10.24 17.16 -8.58
N ARG A 479 11.31 17.56 -7.89
CA ARG A 479 11.29 18.70 -6.98
C ARG A 479 10.77 19.98 -7.66
N ASP A 480 11.26 20.27 -8.88
CA ASP A 480 10.85 21.43 -9.67
C ASP A 480 9.35 21.34 -10.02
N GLN A 481 8.87 20.18 -10.45
CA GLN A 481 7.44 19.95 -10.72
C GLN A 481 6.56 20.21 -9.49
N TYR A 482 7.00 19.81 -8.30
CA TYR A 482 6.26 20.06 -7.06
C TYR A 482 6.32 21.54 -6.68
N ALA A 483 7.44 22.22 -6.89
CA ALA A 483 7.55 23.66 -6.68
C ALA A 483 6.57 24.45 -7.56
N ASP A 484 6.42 24.04 -8.83
CA ASP A 484 5.52 24.69 -9.79
C ASP A 484 4.04 24.51 -9.42
N LEU A 485 3.64 23.33 -8.94
CA LEU A 485 2.24 23.01 -8.63
C LEU A 485 1.82 23.36 -7.20
N LEU A 486 2.71 23.21 -6.22
CA LEU A 486 2.40 23.30 -4.79
C LEU A 486 3.11 24.45 -4.08
N GLY A 487 3.99 25.17 -4.79
CA GLY A 487 4.90 26.16 -4.21
C GLY A 487 6.15 25.53 -3.60
N THR A 488 7.18 26.35 -3.43
CA THR A 488 8.51 25.90 -2.95
C THR A 488 8.47 25.26 -1.56
N GLY A 489 7.50 25.62 -0.70
CA GLY A 489 7.33 25.05 0.64
C GLY A 489 6.96 23.56 0.65
N ASN A 490 6.36 23.05 -0.44
CA ASN A 490 5.96 21.63 -0.59
C ASN A 490 6.75 20.93 -1.71
N SER A 491 7.84 21.54 -2.19
CA SER A 491 8.64 20.98 -3.28
C SER A 491 9.49 19.78 -2.87
N GLY A 492 9.81 19.68 -1.58
CA GLY A 492 10.77 18.72 -1.09
C GLY A 492 12.22 19.08 -1.47
N LEU A 493 13.13 18.15 -1.25
CA LEU A 493 14.56 18.29 -1.53
C LEU A 493 15.00 17.30 -2.59
N ALA A 494 15.68 17.81 -3.62
CA ALA A 494 16.30 16.98 -4.65
C ALA A 494 17.53 16.24 -4.10
N ASN A 495 17.78 15.03 -4.59
CA ASN A 495 18.86 14.14 -4.17
C ASN A 495 18.83 13.77 -2.68
N VAL A 496 17.65 13.87 -2.05
CA VAL A 496 17.36 13.41 -0.70
C VAL A 496 16.31 12.30 -0.80
N ALA A 497 16.40 11.28 0.05
CA ALA A 497 15.43 10.19 0.08
C ALA A 497 14.01 10.73 0.31
N TYR A 498 12.98 10.08 -0.24
CA TYR A 498 11.58 10.41 0.07
C TYR A 498 11.32 10.25 1.56
N ASP A 499 11.86 9.18 2.15
CA ASP A 499 11.96 8.97 3.57
C ASP A 499 13.41 8.67 3.96
N SER A 500 14.05 9.63 4.64
CA SER A 500 15.44 9.47 5.13
C SER A 500 15.52 8.61 6.40
N CYS A 501 14.38 8.29 7.00
CA CYS A 501 14.23 7.46 8.18
C CYS A 501 13.66 6.07 7.88
N TYR A 502 13.48 5.70 6.61
CA TYR A 502 13.09 4.36 6.19
C TYR A 502 13.96 3.30 6.88
N HIS A 503 13.31 2.32 7.54
CA HIS A 503 13.93 1.28 8.37
C HIS A 503 14.89 1.79 9.48
N GLN A 504 14.67 2.99 10.01
CA GLN A 504 15.54 3.59 11.03
C GLN A 504 14.78 4.04 12.28
N GLN A 505 15.52 4.22 13.37
CA GLN A 505 14.97 4.66 14.66
C GLN A 505 14.25 6.01 14.59
N CYS A 506 14.59 6.86 13.62
CA CYS A 506 13.96 8.15 13.44
C CYS A 506 12.60 8.10 12.73
N ASP A 507 12.14 6.94 12.24
CA ASP A 507 10.78 6.80 11.70
C ASP A 507 9.75 6.80 12.84
N ARG A 508 9.38 8.02 13.21
CA ARG A 508 8.55 8.38 14.37
C ARG A 508 7.47 9.37 13.94
N ILE A 509 6.59 9.76 14.85
CA ILE A 509 5.47 10.67 14.54
C ILE A 509 5.90 12.04 13.97
N ASN A 510 7.14 12.48 14.19
CA ASN A 510 7.71 13.70 13.61
C ASN A 510 8.30 13.50 12.21
N ASN A 511 8.32 12.27 11.69
CA ASN A 511 8.77 11.89 10.34
C ASN A 511 7.62 11.84 9.32
N VAL A 512 6.50 12.52 9.60
CA VAL A 512 5.28 12.45 8.78
C VAL A 512 5.05 13.78 8.07
N ASN A 513 4.74 13.72 6.76
CA ASN A 513 4.19 14.85 6.00
C ASN A 513 2.65 14.80 6.03
N PRO A 514 1.97 15.64 6.84
CA PRO A 514 0.52 15.54 7.00
C PRO A 514 -0.24 15.94 5.73
N PHE A 515 0.30 16.88 4.94
CA PHE A 515 -0.32 17.32 3.70
C PHE A 515 -0.35 16.18 2.68
N ALA A 516 0.80 15.54 2.43
CA ALA A 516 0.86 14.42 1.49
C ALA A 516 -0.03 13.26 1.97
N TYR A 517 0.04 12.95 3.27
CA TYR A 517 -0.71 11.85 3.87
C TYR A 517 -2.23 12.00 3.70
N GLU A 518 -2.78 13.18 3.97
CA GLU A 518 -4.20 13.45 3.75
C GLU A 518 -4.58 13.24 2.28
N LYS A 519 -3.77 13.74 1.33
CA LYS A 519 -4.10 13.68 -0.10
C LYS A 519 -4.07 12.27 -0.66
N VAL A 520 -3.10 11.43 -0.27
CA VAL A 520 -3.04 10.04 -0.74
C VAL A 520 -4.14 9.18 -0.15
N VAL A 521 -4.50 9.36 1.13
CA VAL A 521 -5.64 8.63 1.74
C VAL A 521 -6.96 9.08 1.11
N LYS A 522 -7.10 10.37 0.75
CA LYS A 522 -8.25 10.85 -0.04
C LYS A 522 -8.33 10.22 -1.42
N ALA A 523 -7.19 10.06 -2.10
CA ALA A 523 -7.12 9.37 -3.38
C ALA A 523 -7.57 7.90 -3.24
N ALA A 524 -7.13 7.23 -2.17
CA ALA A 524 -7.56 5.86 -1.84
C ALA A 524 -9.08 5.77 -1.65
N ALA A 525 -9.66 6.65 -0.84
CA ALA A 525 -11.11 6.73 -0.63
C ALA A 525 -11.86 6.93 -1.96
N TYR A 526 -11.40 7.85 -2.80
CA TYR A 526 -11.99 8.10 -4.13
C TYR A 526 -11.98 6.85 -5.01
N ALA A 527 -10.85 6.15 -5.10
CA ALA A 527 -10.72 4.96 -5.93
C ALA A 527 -11.64 3.81 -5.45
N ILE A 528 -11.69 3.59 -4.13
CA ILE A 528 -12.58 2.59 -3.51
C ILE A 528 -14.05 2.93 -3.78
N GLU A 529 -14.45 4.20 -3.62
CA GLU A 529 -15.82 4.65 -3.90
C GLU A 529 -16.19 4.52 -5.37
N TYR A 530 -15.30 4.94 -6.28
CA TYR A 530 -15.52 4.84 -7.73
C TYR A 530 -15.75 3.39 -8.14
N MET A 531 -14.88 2.47 -7.71
CA MET A 531 -14.98 1.05 -8.06
C MET A 531 -16.15 0.37 -7.34
N GLY A 532 -16.40 0.73 -6.07
CA GLY A 532 -17.52 0.24 -5.28
C GLY A 532 -18.89 0.52 -5.90
N ARG A 533 -19.01 1.58 -6.72
CA ARG A 533 -20.24 1.99 -7.40
C ARG A 533 -20.31 1.60 -8.88
N LEU A 534 -19.23 1.04 -9.44
CA LEU A 534 -19.17 0.74 -10.87
C LEU A 534 -20.04 -0.49 -11.21
N ASN A 535 -21.00 -0.34 -12.12
CA ASN A 535 -21.99 -1.38 -12.42
C ASN A 535 -21.39 -2.75 -12.84
N ASP A 536 -20.24 -2.75 -13.51
CA ASP A 536 -19.56 -3.97 -13.96
C ASP A 536 -18.04 -3.80 -13.79
N LEU A 537 -17.60 -3.98 -12.54
CA LEU A 537 -16.21 -3.79 -12.15
C LEU A 537 -15.31 -4.89 -12.70
N GLU A 538 -15.81 -6.11 -12.78
CA GLU A 538 -15.03 -7.24 -13.30
C GLU A 538 -14.69 -7.04 -14.77
N ASN A 539 -15.66 -6.69 -15.62
CA ASN A 539 -15.37 -6.43 -17.03
C ASN A 539 -14.53 -5.18 -17.24
N TRP A 540 -14.69 -4.16 -16.38
CA TRP A 540 -13.82 -2.99 -16.42
C TRP A 540 -12.37 -3.38 -16.14
N LEU A 541 -12.10 -4.16 -15.10
CA LEU A 541 -10.75 -4.64 -14.74
C LEU A 541 -10.20 -5.66 -15.77
N TYR A 542 -11.05 -6.57 -16.24
CA TYR A 542 -10.66 -7.72 -17.04
C TYR A 542 -11.49 -7.78 -18.35
N PRO A 543 -11.31 -6.83 -19.27
CA PRO A 543 -12.09 -6.78 -20.53
C PRO A 543 -11.86 -8.00 -21.46
N GLN A 544 -10.86 -8.83 -21.15
CA GLN A 544 -10.54 -10.08 -21.85
C GLN A 544 -10.88 -11.32 -21.01
N GLY A 545 -11.69 -11.14 -19.96
CA GLY A 545 -12.00 -12.13 -18.94
C GLY A 545 -10.83 -12.40 -17.99
N ARG A 546 -11.15 -12.94 -16.81
CA ARG A 546 -10.17 -13.29 -15.79
C ARG A 546 -9.28 -14.48 -16.18
N VAL A 547 -8.24 -14.69 -15.39
CA VAL A 547 -7.43 -15.91 -15.42
C VAL A 547 -8.32 -17.08 -14.97
N GLN A 548 -8.37 -18.14 -15.77
CA GLN A 548 -9.10 -19.37 -15.44
C GLN A 548 -8.24 -20.22 -14.50
N ASN A 549 -8.87 -20.91 -13.53
CA ASN A 549 -8.19 -21.77 -12.55
C ASN A 549 -7.10 -21.04 -11.72
N LEU A 550 -7.49 -20.02 -10.96
CA LEU A 550 -6.62 -19.33 -9.99
C LEU A 550 -6.08 -20.21 -8.85
N ASN A 551 -6.40 -21.52 -8.84
CA ASN A 551 -6.07 -22.46 -7.77
C ASN A 551 -4.58 -22.88 -7.74
N SER A 552 -3.74 -22.40 -8.66
CA SER A 552 -2.31 -22.80 -8.74
C SER A 552 -1.35 -21.68 -8.30
N PHE A 553 -1.64 -21.03 -7.18
CA PHE A 553 -0.68 -20.10 -6.56
C PHE A 553 0.63 -20.82 -6.26
N ASN A 554 1.74 -20.39 -6.89
CA ASN A 554 3.06 -21.00 -6.73
C ASN A 554 3.99 -20.09 -5.92
N LYS A 555 4.03 -20.34 -4.61
CA LYS A 555 4.86 -19.56 -3.67
C LYS A 555 6.36 -19.60 -3.93
N LYS A 556 6.86 -20.63 -4.64
CA LYS A 556 8.31 -20.80 -4.86
C LYS A 556 8.92 -19.64 -5.67
N HIS A 557 8.14 -18.99 -6.53
CA HIS A 557 8.62 -17.85 -7.30
C HIS A 557 8.58 -16.52 -6.51
N ILE A 558 7.63 -16.37 -5.58
CA ILE A 558 7.49 -15.14 -4.78
C ILE A 558 8.64 -15.01 -3.78
N TYR A 559 9.08 -16.12 -3.20
CA TYR A 559 10.29 -16.18 -2.38
C TYR A 559 11.59 -15.95 -3.18
N ASN A 560 11.55 -15.65 -4.48
CA ASN A 560 12.73 -15.23 -5.22
C ASN A 560 12.64 -13.75 -5.61
N ILE A 561 11.45 -13.28 -6.02
CA ILE A 561 11.20 -11.87 -6.43
C ILE A 561 11.55 -10.87 -5.33
N HIS A 562 11.26 -11.23 -4.07
CA HIS A 562 11.48 -10.33 -2.93
C HIS A 562 12.85 -10.50 -2.25
N TYR A 563 13.62 -11.53 -2.60
CA TYR A 563 14.96 -11.74 -2.05
C TYR A 563 16.05 -11.10 -2.91
N ASP A 564 15.71 -10.72 -4.14
CA ASP A 564 16.61 -10.00 -5.06
C ASP A 564 16.65 -8.49 -4.78
N SER A 565 15.64 -7.94 -4.09
CA SER A 565 15.55 -6.50 -3.77
C SER A 565 16.25 -6.09 -2.49
N ASP A 566 16.52 -7.02 -1.57
CA ASP A 566 17.11 -6.72 -0.26
C ASP A 566 18.64 -6.70 -0.31
N LEU A 567 19.14 -5.93 -1.27
CA LEU A 567 20.43 -5.26 -1.15
C LEU A 567 20.31 -4.13 -0.12
N PHE A 568 20.02 -4.46 1.14
CA PHE A 568 20.32 -3.58 2.27
C PHE A 568 21.80 -3.74 2.69
#